data_AF-A0A9D4GAY9-F1
#
_entry.id   AF-A0A9D4GAY9-F1
#
_cell.length_a   1.000
_cell.length_b   1.000
_cell.length_c   1.000
_cell.angle_alpha   90.00
_cell.angle_beta   90.00
_cell.angle_gamma   90.00
#
_symmetry.space_group_name_H-M   'P 1'
#
loop_
_entity.id
_entity.type
_entity.pdbx_description
1 polymer ?
#
loop_
_entity_poly.entity_id
_entity_poly.type
_entity_poly.pdbx_seq_one_letter_code
_entity_poly.pdbx_strand_id
1 'polypeptide(L)' 'MVQFTGFPCARARSLVEKMEFVADNSAEILVMLVGTSDLYEDVSVGTIEEQICDIVYEAISNINAAKVIVC' A
#
# COMPACT_ATOMS: atom_id res chain seq x y z
N MET A 1 3.76 -1.77 -19.71
CA MET A 1 2.41 -2.29 -19.41
C MET A 1 1.97 -1.65 -18.09
N VAL A 2 0.72 -1.22 -17.96
CA VAL A 2 0.22 -0.65 -16.70
C VAL A 2 -0.72 -1.67 -16.08
N GLN A 3 -0.48 -2.04 -14.82
CA GLN A 3 -1.32 -2.94 -14.06
C GLN A 3 -2.06 -2.17 -12.97
N PHE A 4 -3.33 -2.55 -12.77
CA PHE A 4 -4.16 -2.01 -11.70
C PHE A 4 -4.58 -3.16 -10.79
N THR A 5 -4.18 -3.07 -9.52
CA THR A 5 -4.64 -3.97 -8.46
C THR A 5 -5.36 -3.12 -7.42
N GLY A 6 -6.62 -3.43 -7.15
CA GLY A 6 -7.46 -2.66 -6.24
C GLY A 6 -8.11 -3.56 -5.20
N PHE A 7 -8.13 -3.10 -3.96
CA PHE A 7 -8.78 -3.79 -2.85
C PHE A 7 -9.86 -2.88 -2.26
N PRO A 8 -11.14 -3.08 -2.60
CA PRO A 8 -12.22 -2.23 -2.11
C PRO A 8 -12.23 -2.14 -0.59
N CYS A 9 -12.39 -0.92 -0.07
CA CYS A 9 -12.39 -0.62 1.36
C CYS A 9 -11.14 -1.09 2.11
N ALA A 10 -10.02 -1.34 1.41
CA ALA A 10 -8.78 -1.71 2.07
C ALA A 10 -8.25 -0.52 2.85
N ARG A 11 -7.84 -0.85 4.07
CA ARG A 11 -7.17 0.03 5.03
C ARG A 11 -5.68 -0.25 5.01
N ALA A 12 -4.89 0.70 5.49
CA ALA A 12 -3.45 0.59 5.56
C ALA A 12 -3.02 -0.74 6.22
N ARG A 13 -3.51 -1.02 7.45
CA ARG A 13 -3.21 -2.30 8.15
C ARG A 13 -3.50 -3.58 7.35
N SER A 14 -4.56 -3.58 6.53
CA SER A 14 -4.99 -4.77 5.78
C SER A 14 -4.31 -4.89 4.42
N LEU A 15 -3.68 -3.82 3.95
CA LEU A 15 -3.02 -3.77 2.66
C LEU A 15 -1.70 -4.54 2.69
N VAL A 16 -1.01 -4.57 3.84
CA VAL A 16 0.18 -5.38 4.08
C VAL A 16 -0.08 -6.85 3.71
N GLU A 17 -1.11 -7.45 4.31
CA GLU A 17 -1.50 -8.84 4.05
C GLU A 17 -1.92 -9.09 2.60
N LYS A 18 -2.40 -8.04 1.91
CA LYS A 18 -2.89 -8.17 0.54
C LYS A 18 -1.81 -8.02 -0.53
N MET A 19 -0.59 -7.63 -0.15
CA MET A 19 0.52 -7.47 -1.10
C MET A 19 0.90 -8.78 -1.79
N GLU A 20 0.71 -9.93 -1.14
CA GLU A 20 0.97 -11.25 -1.73
C GLU A 20 0.10 -11.57 -2.95
N PHE A 21 -1.06 -10.89 -3.11
CA PHE A 21 -1.97 -11.11 -4.22
C PHE A 21 -1.69 -10.20 -5.42
N VAL A 22 -0.66 -9.34 -5.35
CA VAL A 22 -0.24 -8.53 -6.49
C VAL A 22 0.48 -9.44 -7.48
N ALA A 23 -0.11 -9.61 -8.68
CA ALA A 23 0.33 -10.64 -9.64
C ALA A 23 1.75 -10.46 -10.21
N ASP A 24 2.35 -9.28 -10.06
CA ASP A 24 3.66 -8.95 -10.62
C ASP A 24 4.60 -8.52 -9.49
N ASN A 25 5.72 -9.22 -9.33
CA ASN A 25 6.68 -9.00 -8.24
C ASN A 25 7.81 -8.03 -8.63
N SER A 26 7.60 -7.24 -9.69
CA SER A 26 8.55 -6.20 -10.12
C SER A 26 7.80 -5.00 -10.70
N ALA A 27 8.14 -3.78 -10.24
CA ALA A 27 7.60 -2.55 -10.79
C ALA A 27 8.67 -1.45 -10.84
N GLU A 28 8.78 -0.71 -11.95
CA GLU A 28 9.63 0.49 -12.00
C GLU A 28 9.04 1.63 -11.15
N ILE A 29 7.72 1.76 -11.16
CA ILE A 29 6.96 2.74 -10.40
C ILE A 29 5.72 2.05 -9.83
N LEU A 30 5.56 2.13 -8.52
CA LEU A 30 4.34 1.74 -7.82
C LEU A 30 3.63 3.00 -7.33
N VAL A 31 2.36 3.16 -7.69
CA VAL A 31 1.49 4.22 -7.18
C VAL A 31 0.50 3.60 -6.20
N MET A 32 0.50 4.09 -4.97
CA MET A 32 -0.35 3.60 -3.89
C MET A 32 -1.36 4.66 -3.51
N LEU A 33 -2.66 4.35 -3.67
CA LEU A 33 -3.77 5.18 -3.21
C LEU A 33 -4.31 4.59 -1.91
N VAL A 34 -3.92 5.14 -0.76
CA VAL A 34 -4.17 4.53 0.57
C VAL A 34 -4.61 5.57 1.61
N GLY A 35 -5.03 5.14 2.80
CA GLY A 35 -5.32 6.03 3.93
C GLY A 35 -6.75 6.61 3.97
N THR A 36 -7.43 6.77 2.84
CA THR A 36 -8.80 7.34 2.82
C THR A 36 -9.81 6.53 3.63
N SER A 37 -9.68 5.20 3.65
CA SER A 37 -10.55 4.31 4.43
C SER A 37 -10.19 4.28 5.92
N ASP A 38 -8.98 4.71 6.28
CA ASP A 38 -8.45 4.74 7.64
C ASP A 38 -8.96 5.99 8.39
N LEU A 39 -9.27 7.08 7.68
CA LEU A 39 -9.85 8.31 8.23
C LEU A 39 -11.22 8.14 8.90
N TYR A 40 -11.91 7.02 8.65
CA TYR A 40 -13.21 6.72 9.25
C TYR A 40 -13.08 6.00 10.61
N GLU A 41 -11.87 5.67 11.06
CA GLU A 41 -11.63 5.15 12.40
C GLU A 41 -11.14 6.24 13.36
N ASP A 42 -11.39 6.03 14.65
CA ASP A 42 -10.87 6.87 15.74
C ASP A 42 -9.41 6.47 16.04
N VAL A 43 -8.57 6.51 15.00
CA VAL A 43 -7.15 6.12 15.02
C VAL A 43 -6.31 7.38 14.88
N SER A 44 -5.21 7.45 15.63
CA SER A 44 -4.32 8.60 15.55
C SER A 44 -3.65 8.69 14.18
N VAL A 45 -3.42 9.91 13.68
CA VAL A 45 -2.72 10.14 12.41
C VAL A 45 -1.35 9.48 12.41
N GLY A 46 -0.62 9.53 13.52
CA GLY A 46 0.71 8.90 13.63
C GLY A 46 0.65 7.38 13.42
N THR A 47 -0.38 6.71 13.92
CA THR A 47 -0.58 5.27 13.68
C THR A 47 -0.87 4.96 12.21
N ILE A 48 -1.60 5.84 11.52
CA ILE A 48 -1.86 5.68 10.08
C ILE A 48 -0.57 5.89 9.28
N GLU A 49 0.24 6.89 9.64
CA GLU A 49 1.54 7.14 9.03
C GLU A 49 2.50 5.95 9.19
N GLU A 50 2.57 5.37 10.39
CA GLU A 50 3.36 4.16 10.65
C GLU A 50 2.90 3.00 9.76
N GLN A 51 1.59 2.74 9.70
CA GLN A 51 1.04 1.68 8.85
C GLN A 51 1.32 1.91 7.35
N ILE A 52 1.24 3.16 6.88
CA ILE A 52 1.60 3.49 5.49
C ILE A 52 3.08 3.19 5.24
N CYS A 53 3.97 3.55 6.17
CA CYS A 53 5.39 3.24 6.06
C CYS A 53 5.64 1.73 5.96
N ASP A 54 4.96 0.92 6.78
CA ASP A 54 5.08 -0.54 6.76
C ASP A 54 4.67 -1.12 5.40
N ILE A 55 3.56 -0.65 4.81
CA ILE A 55 3.12 -1.13 3.50
C ILE A 55 4.11 -0.71 2.40
N VAL A 56 4.68 0.50 2.47
CA VAL A 56 5.70 0.94 1.52
C VAL A 56 6.94 0.07 1.60
N TYR A 57 7.37 -0.29 2.82
CA TYR A 57 8.49 -1.20 3.02
C TYR A 57 8.22 -2.58 2.42
N GLU A 58 7.04 -3.13 2.67
CA GLU A 58 6.61 -4.41 2.10
C GLU A 58 6.45 -4.36 0.57
N ALA A 59 6.01 -3.23 0.02
CA ALA A 59 5.94 -3.04 -1.42
C ALA A 59 7.32 -3.03 -2.08
N ILE A 60 8.30 -2.36 -1.47
CA ILE A 60 9.68 -2.38 -1.96
C ILE A 60 10.26 -3.80 -1.88
N SER A 61 9.98 -4.52 -0.80
CA SER A 61 10.53 -5.85 -0.55
C SER A 61 9.89 -6.94 -1.42
N ASN A 62 8.56 -6.98 -1.52
CA ASN A 62 7.83 -8.03 -2.22
C ASN A 62 7.60 -7.75 -3.71
N ILE A 63 7.30 -6.49 -4.05
CA ILE A 63 7.01 -6.06 -5.44
C ILE A 63 8.30 -5.57 -6.12
N ASN A 64 9.45 -5.56 -5.42
CA ASN A 64 10.73 -5.07 -5.93
C ASN A 64 10.57 -3.70 -6.64
N ALA A 65 9.80 -2.81 -6.01
CA ALA A 65 9.44 -1.53 -6.60
C ALA A 65 10.61 -0.55 -6.55
N ALA A 66 11.07 -0.03 -7.69
CA ALA A 66 12.20 0.91 -7.72
C ALA A 66 11.83 2.31 -7.21
N LYS A 67 10.57 2.71 -7.39
CA LYS A 67 10.00 3.96 -6.87
C LYS A 67 8.60 3.72 -6.36
N VAL A 68 8.28 4.27 -5.20
CA VAL A 68 6.95 4.24 -4.62
C VAL A 68 6.43 5.67 -4.47
N ILE A 69 5.23 5.92 -4.97
CA ILE A 69 4.51 7.18 -4.82
C ILE A 69 3.27 6.88 -3.98
N VAL A 70 3.20 7.50 -2.80
CA VAL A 70 2.03 7.41 -1.92
C VAL A 70 1.13 8.62 -2.18
N CYS A 71 -0.16 8.38 -2.37
CA CYS A 71 -1.19 9.41 -2.58
C CYS A 71 -2.36 9.19 -1.63
#